data_AF-A0A2T7EY48-F1
#
_entry.id   AF-A0A2T7EY48-F1
#
_cell.length_a   1.000
_cell.length_b   1.000
_cell.length_c   1.000
_cell.angle_alpha   90.00
_cell.angle_beta   90.00
_cell.angle_gamma   90.00
#
_symmetry.space_group_name_H-M   'P 1'
#
loop_
_entity.id
_entity.type
_entity.pdbx_description
1 polymer ?
#
loop_
_entity_poly.entity_id
_entity_poly.type
_entity_poly.pdbx_seq_one_letter_code
_entity_poly.pdbx_strand_id
1 'polypeptide(L)'
;MPEEPLLAAAALKGRKEQEEAAEKLLSAVRKYTIFLYVGFVFTTLAPRVAVKAAPAAVASTQRFLAAGYDLTVTVAFFAAATLLLQALLARVLKPSTRARMTPLAAWPLAAVTWCCITSFFVNCLTFGDENVGGYGEWAAAAGASVANLDMSARTVRRHLA
;
A
#
# COMPACT_ATOMS: atom_id res chain seq x y z
N MET A 1 18.75 31.10 43.27
CA MET A 1 17.89 30.17 42.51
C MET A 1 18.54 29.90 41.17
N PRO A 2 19.10 28.70 40.93
CA PRO A 2 19.68 28.31 39.64
C PRO A 2 18.74 27.34 38.91
N GLU A 3 17.55 27.79 38.50
CA GLU A 3 16.58 26.92 37.80
C GLU A 3 16.56 27.13 36.27
N GLU A 4 17.02 28.29 35.79
CA GLU A 4 17.09 28.62 34.36
C GLU A 4 17.93 27.67 33.48
N PRO A 5 19.12 27.19 33.89
CA PRO A 5 19.93 26.34 33.02
C PRO A 5 19.35 24.92 32.83
N LEU A 6 18.57 24.43 33.80
CA LEU A 6 17.92 23.11 33.73
C LEU A 6 16.73 23.11 32.77
N LEU A 7 15.94 24.18 32.77
CA LEU A 7 14.83 24.37 31.83
C LEU A 7 15.32 24.51 30.38
N ALA A 8 16.40 25.27 30.17
CA ALA A 8 17.02 25.40 28.85
C ALA A 8 17.57 24.07 28.32
N ALA A 9 18.24 23.28 29.17
CA ALA A 9 18.75 21.96 28.81
C ALA A 9 17.63 20.95 28.49
N ALA A 10 16.54 20.96 29.27
CA ALA A 10 15.38 20.11 29.03
C ALA A 10 14.66 20.46 27.72
N ALA A 11 14.50 21.75 27.41
CA ALA A 11 13.93 22.21 26.14
C ALA A 11 14.79 21.80 24.94
N LEU A 12 16.12 21.91 25.07
CA LEU A 12 17.07 21.54 24.01
C LEU A 12 17.09 20.01 23.78
N LYS A 13 16.98 19.23 24.85
CA LYS A 13 16.83 17.77 24.78
C LYS A 13 15.51 17.38 24.10
N GLY A 14 14.39 18.00 24.51
CA GLY A 14 13.09 17.74 23.91
C GLY A 14 13.04 18.06 22.42
N ARG A 15 13.71 19.13 21.98
CA ARG A 15 13.82 19.50 20.56
C ARG A 15 14.60 18.47 19.75
N LYS A 16 15.77 18.04 20.24
CA LYS A 16 16.57 16.99 19.57
C LYS A 16 15.80 15.68 19.44
N GLU A 17 15.08 15.30 20.49
CA GLU A 17 14.26 14.09 20.48
C GLU A 17 13.05 14.17 19.52
N GLN A 18 12.49 15.37 19.32
CA GLN A 18 11.47 15.63 18.30
C GLN A 18 12.04 15.55 16.89
N GLU A 19 13.20 16.16 16.64
CA GLU A 19 13.89 16.12 15.35
C GLU A 19 14.22 14.68 14.95
N GLU A 20 14.80 13.89 15.86
CA GLU A 20 15.11 12.48 15.60
C GLU A 20 13.84 11.65 15.33
N ALA A 21 12.74 11.91 16.05
CA ALA A 21 11.47 11.25 15.81
C ALA A 21 10.86 11.63 14.45
N ALA A 22 11.00 12.89 14.03
CA ALA A 22 10.55 13.37 12.73
C ALA A 22 11.36 12.75 11.58
N GLU A 23 12.69 12.66 11.72
CA GLU A 23 13.55 11.99 10.74
C GLU A 23 13.21 10.50 10.58
N LYS A 24 12.97 9.80 11.70
CA LYS A 24 12.51 8.41 11.69
C LYS A 24 11.18 8.24 10.95
N LEU A 25 10.22 9.14 11.20
CA LEU A 25 8.93 9.14 10.51
C LEU A 25 9.11 9.39 9.00
N LEU A 26 9.89 10.41 8.61
CA LEU A 26 10.18 10.71 7.21
C LEU A 26 10.86 9.54 6.51
N SER A 27 11.82 8.88 7.17
CA SER A 27 12.48 7.68 6.65
C SER A 27 11.49 6.53 6.45
N ALA A 28 10.57 6.30 7.40
CA ALA A 28 9.54 5.27 7.29
C ALA A 28 8.56 5.55 6.14
N VAL A 29 8.06 6.80 6.03
CA VAL A 29 7.19 7.24 4.93
C VAL A 29 7.92 7.06 3.60
N ARG A 30 9.17 7.52 3.49
CA ARG A 30 9.97 7.40 2.26
C ARG A 30 10.15 5.95 1.84
N LYS A 31 10.53 5.06 2.75
CA LYS A 31 10.69 3.62 2.47
C LYS A 31 9.38 3.00 2.00
N TYR A 32 8.28 3.33 2.66
CA TYR A 32 6.97 2.81 2.30
C TYR A 32 6.50 3.33 0.94
N THR A 33 6.68 4.61 0.63
CA THR A 33 6.36 5.18 -0.69
C THR A 33 7.22 4.57 -1.80
N ILE A 34 8.52 4.37 -1.56
CA ILE A 34 9.40 3.68 -2.54
C ILE A 34 8.92 2.25 -2.76
N PHE A 35 8.56 1.54 -1.69
CA PHE A 35 8.02 0.18 -1.78
C PHE A 35 6.73 0.14 -2.62
N LEU A 36 5.78 1.05 -2.35
CA LEU A 36 4.55 1.18 -3.13
C LEU A 36 4.84 1.50 -4.61
N TYR A 37 5.76 2.41 -4.88
CA TYR A 37 6.15 2.78 -6.24
C TYR A 37 6.76 1.61 -7.01
N VAL A 38 7.75 0.92 -6.42
CA VAL A 38 8.38 -0.25 -7.04
C VAL A 38 7.37 -1.36 -7.26
N GLY A 39 6.50 -1.61 -6.28
CA GLY A 39 5.40 -2.57 -6.42
C GLY A 39 4.45 -2.19 -7.55
N PHE A 40 4.03 -0.94 -7.63
CA PHE A 40 3.16 -0.45 -8.71
C PHE A 40 3.81 -0.59 -10.09
N VAL A 41 5.07 -0.19 -10.24
CA VAL A 41 5.83 -0.33 -11.48
C VAL A 41 5.95 -1.80 -11.87
N PHE A 42 6.30 -2.68 -10.93
CA PHE A 42 6.41 -4.11 -11.21
C PHE A 42 5.07 -4.70 -11.65
N THR A 43 3.99 -4.39 -10.93
CA THR A 43 2.66 -4.95 -11.19
C THR A 43 2.02 -4.45 -12.48
N THR A 44 2.44 -3.28 -12.98
CA THR A 44 1.93 -2.71 -14.25
C THR A 44 2.82 -2.98 -15.45
N LEU A 45 4.15 -2.97 -15.28
CA LEU A 45 5.11 -3.13 -16.38
C LEU A 45 5.57 -4.58 -16.57
N ALA A 46 5.77 -5.35 -15.51
CA ALA A 46 6.23 -6.74 -15.65
C ALA A 46 5.29 -7.60 -16.52
N PRO A 47 3.95 -7.50 -16.41
CA PRO A 47 3.03 -8.18 -17.33
C PRO A 47 3.28 -7.81 -18.79
N ARG A 48 3.39 -6.52 -19.08
CA ARG A 48 3.56 -5.99 -20.44
C ARG A 48 4.90 -6.40 -21.05
N VAL A 49 5.95 -6.40 -20.24
CA VAL A 49 7.29 -6.86 -20.65
C VAL A 49 7.28 -8.38 -20.88
N ALA A 50 6.66 -9.15 -20.00
CA ALA A 50 6.58 -10.61 -20.12
C ALA A 50 5.84 -11.03 -21.40
N VAL A 51 4.73 -10.38 -21.74
CA VAL A 51 3.98 -10.62 -22.99
C VAL A 51 4.86 -10.37 -24.22
N LYS A 52 5.65 -9.30 -24.22
CA LYS A 52 6.55 -8.97 -25.35
C LYS A 52 7.75 -9.89 -25.44
N ALA A 53 8.35 -10.25 -24.31
CA ALA A 53 9.60 -11.00 -24.26
C ALA A 53 9.40 -12.51 -24.45
N ALA A 54 8.28 -13.07 -23.96
CA ALA A 54 8.03 -14.51 -23.98
C ALA A 54 6.54 -14.83 -24.19
N PRO A 55 5.95 -14.47 -25.36
CA PRO A 55 4.51 -14.60 -25.60
C PRO A 55 4.00 -16.03 -25.48
N ALA A 56 4.77 -17.04 -25.91
CA ALA A 56 4.39 -18.45 -25.80
C ALA A 56 4.33 -18.94 -24.34
N ALA A 57 5.26 -18.49 -23.50
CA ALA A 57 5.28 -18.83 -22.08
C ALA A 57 4.12 -18.17 -21.33
N VAL A 58 3.79 -16.92 -21.68
CA VAL A 58 2.62 -16.23 -21.15
C VAL A 58 1.33 -16.93 -21.57
N ALA A 59 1.16 -17.26 -22.85
CA ALA A 59 -0.01 -17.99 -23.34
C ALA A 59 -0.16 -19.38 -22.70
N SER A 60 0.95 -20.07 -22.43
CA SER A 60 0.94 -21.35 -21.68
C SER A 60 0.50 -21.15 -20.22
N THR A 61 1.05 -20.15 -19.55
CA THR A 61 0.66 -19.78 -18.18
C THR A 61 -0.82 -19.41 -18.15
N GLN A 62 -1.32 -18.65 -19.12
CA GLN A 62 -2.72 -18.29 -19.21
C GLN A 62 -3.65 -19.47 -19.45
N ARG A 63 -3.29 -20.42 -20.32
CA ARG A 63 -4.11 -21.64 -20.50
C ARG A 63 -4.15 -22.46 -19.22
N PHE A 64 -3.04 -22.53 -18.48
CA PHE A 64 -3.02 -23.13 -17.16
C PHE A 64 -3.90 -22.35 -16.17
N LEU A 65 -3.90 -21.02 -16.23
CA LEU A 65 -4.75 -20.18 -15.40
C LEU A 65 -6.24 -20.37 -15.74
N ALA A 66 -6.60 -20.38 -17.02
CA ALA A 66 -7.97 -20.58 -17.49
C ALA A 66 -8.50 -21.99 -17.23
N ALA A 67 -7.62 -23.00 -17.14
CA ALA A 67 -7.99 -24.39 -16.87
C ALA A 67 -8.28 -24.71 -15.39
N GLY A 68 -8.15 -23.73 -14.48
CA GLY A 68 -8.48 -23.99 -13.07
C GLY A 68 -7.87 -23.03 -12.04
N TYR A 69 -7.41 -21.85 -12.43
CA TYR A 69 -7.04 -20.82 -11.46
C TYR A 69 -8.30 -20.28 -10.81
N ASP A 70 -8.53 -20.83 -9.62
CA ASP A 70 -9.67 -20.56 -8.80
C ASP A 70 -9.70 -19.07 -8.43
N LEU A 71 -10.78 -18.38 -8.79
CA LEU A 71 -11.09 -17.01 -8.35
C LEU A 71 -10.85 -16.86 -6.83
N THR A 72 -11.10 -17.92 -6.06
CA THR A 72 -10.82 -18.01 -4.63
C THR A 72 -9.35 -17.78 -4.30
N VAL A 73 -8.39 -18.31 -5.08
CA VAL A 73 -6.95 -18.09 -4.89
C VAL A 73 -6.58 -16.64 -5.16
N THR A 74 -7.11 -16.05 -6.23
CA THR A 74 -6.89 -14.63 -6.57
C THR A 74 -7.45 -13.71 -5.48
N VAL A 75 -8.66 -14.01 -4.99
CA VAL A 75 -9.31 -13.27 -3.90
C VAL A 75 -8.56 -13.45 -2.58
N ALA A 76 -8.10 -14.66 -2.24
CA ALA A 76 -7.32 -14.92 -1.03
C ALA A 76 -5.97 -14.19 -1.06
N PHE A 77 -5.27 -14.22 -2.20
CA PHE A 77 -4.03 -13.47 -2.38
C PHE A 77 -4.27 -11.96 -2.27
N PHE A 78 -5.36 -11.46 -2.85
CA PHE A 78 -5.75 -10.06 -2.72
C PHE A 78 -6.05 -9.65 -1.28
N ALA A 79 -6.79 -10.49 -0.54
CA ALA A 79 -7.08 -10.24 0.87
C ALA A 79 -5.77 -10.19 1.69
N ALA A 80 -4.85 -11.13 1.46
CA ALA A 80 -3.55 -11.15 2.11
C ALA A 80 -2.71 -9.90 1.78
N ALA A 81 -2.64 -9.50 0.50
CA ALA A 81 -1.93 -8.30 0.06
C ALA A 81 -2.54 -7.03 0.67
N THR A 82 -3.87 -6.96 0.73
CA THR A 82 -4.61 -5.86 1.35
C THR A 82 -4.27 -5.77 2.83
N LEU A 83 -4.39 -6.87 3.58
CA LEU A 83 -4.07 -6.90 5.02
C LEU A 83 -2.61 -6.50 5.27
N LEU A 84 -1.67 -7.01 4.48
CA LEU A 84 -0.26 -6.69 4.60
C LEU A 84 0.00 -5.19 4.37
N LEU A 85 -0.50 -4.63 3.27
CA LEU A 85 -0.28 -3.24 2.91
C LEU A 85 -0.98 -2.27 3.86
N GLN A 86 -2.17 -2.63 4.37
CA GLN A 86 -2.88 -1.88 5.41
C GLN A 86 -2.14 -1.95 6.75
N ALA A 87 -1.54 -3.09 7.11
CA ALA A 87 -0.72 -3.21 8.31
C ALA A 87 0.58 -2.37 8.20
N LEU A 88 1.20 -2.33 7.02
CA LEU A 88 2.36 -1.47 6.77
C LEU A 88 1.98 0.01 6.82
N LEU A 89 0.83 0.40 6.23
CA LEU A 89 0.29 1.75 6.35
C LEU A 89 0.05 2.11 7.82
N ALA A 90 -0.60 1.25 8.59
CA ALA A 90 -0.83 1.45 10.02
C ALA A 90 0.48 1.65 10.79
N ARG A 91 1.54 0.90 10.47
CA ARG A 91 2.87 1.08 11.10
C ARG A 91 3.47 2.45 10.81
N VAL A 92 3.29 2.97 9.59
CA VAL A 92 3.76 4.31 9.22
C VAL A 92 2.93 5.40 9.89
N LEU A 93 1.61 5.19 10.02
CA LEU A 93 0.70 6.13 10.67
C LEU A 93 0.74 6.08 12.20
N LYS A 94 1.30 5.01 12.79
CA LYS A 94 1.32 4.83 14.25
C LYS A 94 1.96 6.05 14.92
N PRO A 95 1.22 6.77 15.78
CA PRO A 95 1.75 7.97 16.40
C PRO A 95 2.93 7.62 17.30
N SER A 96 4.07 8.26 17.07
CA SER A 96 5.10 8.37 18.10
C SER A 96 4.63 9.42 19.11
N THR A 97 4.99 9.25 20.37
CA THR A 97 4.77 10.26 21.42
C THR A 97 5.41 11.61 21.07
N ARG A 98 6.37 11.63 20.13
CA ARG A 98 7.17 12.81 19.77
C ARG A 98 7.00 13.26 18.31
N ALA A 99 6.43 12.43 17.43
CA ALA A 99 6.18 12.79 16.03
C ALA A 99 4.91 12.10 15.51
N ARG A 100 4.06 12.85 14.81
CA ARG A 100 2.80 12.35 14.24
C ARG A 100 2.64 12.81 12.81
N MET A 101 2.04 11.95 11.99
CA MET A 101 1.68 12.31 10.63
C MET A 101 0.44 13.21 10.67
N THR A 102 0.43 14.26 9.83
CA THR A 102 -0.73 15.13 9.70
C THR A 102 -1.78 14.46 8.80
N PRO A 103 -3.07 14.82 8.95
CA PRO A 103 -4.12 14.33 8.05
C PRO A 103 -3.82 14.62 6.58
N LEU A 104 -3.24 15.77 6.28
CA LEU A 104 -2.85 16.18 4.92
C LEU A 104 -1.82 15.24 4.29
N ALA A 105 -0.96 14.59 5.07
CA ALA A 105 0.01 13.63 4.56
C ALA A 105 -0.53 12.18 4.57
N ALA A 106 -1.40 11.84 5.52
CA ALA A 106 -1.93 10.50 5.70
C ALA A 106 -2.96 10.09 4.65
N TRP A 107 -3.84 11.01 4.26
CA TRP A 107 -4.87 10.73 3.25
C TRP A 107 -4.28 10.42 1.86
N PRO A 108 -3.33 11.20 1.33
CA PRO A 108 -2.65 10.85 0.09
C PRO A 108 -1.96 9.49 0.17
N LEU A 109 -1.29 9.19 1.28
CA LEU A 109 -0.60 7.91 1.44
C LEU A 109 -1.58 6.73 1.39
N ALA A 110 -2.72 6.85 2.09
CA ALA A 110 -3.78 5.84 2.07
C ALA A 110 -4.44 5.68 0.70
N ALA A 111 -4.60 6.78 -0.04
CA ALA A 111 -5.09 6.75 -1.42
C ALA A 111 -4.10 6.03 -2.34
N VAL A 112 -2.79 6.29 -2.22
CA VAL A 112 -1.75 5.60 -3.00
C VAL A 112 -1.70 4.11 -2.66
N THR A 113 -1.82 3.74 -1.37
CA THR A 113 -1.92 2.34 -0.93
C THR A 113 -3.14 1.66 -1.56
N TRP A 114 -4.31 2.32 -1.53
CA TRP A 114 -5.53 1.81 -2.15
C TRP A 114 -5.37 1.61 -3.67
N CYS A 115 -4.81 2.61 -4.37
CA CYS A 115 -4.53 2.53 -5.80
C CYS A 115 -3.60 1.37 -6.13
N CYS A 116 -2.49 1.19 -5.40
CA CYS A 116 -1.54 0.10 -5.66
C CYS A 116 -2.20 -1.28 -5.55
N ILE A 117 -2.97 -1.50 -4.48
CA ILE A 117 -3.69 -2.76 -4.25
C ILE A 117 -4.71 -3.02 -5.36
N THR A 118 -5.48 -1.99 -5.72
CA THR A 118 -6.51 -2.09 -6.77
C THR A 118 -5.88 -2.38 -8.13
N SER A 119 -4.82 -1.66 -8.50
CA SER A 119 -4.10 -1.88 -9.76
C SER A 119 -3.47 -3.27 -9.82
N PHE A 120 -2.94 -3.77 -8.71
CA PHE A 120 -2.43 -5.14 -8.66
C PHE A 120 -3.53 -6.16 -8.98
N PHE A 121 -4.69 -6.04 -8.32
CA PHE A 121 -5.83 -6.94 -8.54
C PHE A 121 -6.36 -6.89 -9.97
N VAL A 122 -6.55 -5.67 -10.50
CA VAL A 122 -7.00 -5.48 -11.88
C VAL A 122 -6.00 -6.11 -12.85
N ASN A 123 -4.69 -5.91 -12.65
CA ASN A 123 -3.69 -6.54 -13.51
C ASN A 123 -3.69 -8.07 -13.40
N CYS A 124 -4.00 -8.65 -12.24
CA CYS A 124 -4.17 -10.10 -12.10
C CYS A 124 -5.40 -10.61 -12.87
N LEU A 125 -6.51 -9.86 -12.85
CA LEU A 125 -7.72 -10.22 -13.60
C LEU A 125 -7.55 -10.04 -15.12
N THR A 126 -6.79 -9.04 -15.54
CA THR A 126 -6.58 -8.73 -16.96
C THR A 126 -5.29 -9.36 -17.52
N PHE A 127 -4.63 -10.26 -16.78
CA PHE A 127 -3.31 -10.75 -17.17
C PHE A 127 -3.39 -11.59 -18.46
N GLY A 128 -2.97 -10.97 -19.57
CA GLY A 128 -2.82 -11.59 -20.89
C GLY A 128 -4.09 -11.70 -21.73
N ASP A 129 -5.23 -11.17 -21.26
CA ASP A 129 -6.43 -11.09 -22.09
C ASP A 129 -7.07 -9.70 -21.95
N GLU A 130 -7.17 -8.98 -23.07
CA GLU A 130 -7.79 -7.65 -23.10
C GLU A 130 -9.34 -7.73 -23.06
N ASN A 131 -9.92 -8.93 -23.21
CA ASN A 131 -11.37 -9.10 -23.44
C ASN A 131 -12.09 -10.11 -22.51
N VAL A 132 -11.42 -10.77 -21.56
CA VAL A 132 -12.00 -11.89 -20.81
C VAL A 132 -12.10 -11.61 -19.32
N GLY A 133 -12.90 -10.61 -18.97
CA GLY A 133 -13.48 -10.50 -17.64
C GLY A 133 -14.99 -10.60 -17.74
N GLY A 134 -15.59 -11.66 -17.20
CA GLY A 134 -17.05 -11.72 -17.09
C GLY A 134 -17.56 -10.58 -16.21
N TYR A 135 -18.80 -10.11 -16.41
CA TYR A 135 -19.39 -9.04 -15.59
C TYR A 135 -19.26 -9.29 -14.07
N GLY A 136 -19.29 -10.57 -13.64
CA GLY A 136 -19.11 -10.96 -12.24
C GLY A 136 -17.72 -10.72 -11.68
N GLU A 137 -16.65 -10.86 -12.48
CA GLU A 137 -15.27 -10.65 -12.05
C GLU A 137 -14.98 -9.17 -11.87
N TRP A 138 -15.51 -8.33 -12.77
CA TRP A 138 -15.46 -6.88 -12.64
C TRP A 138 -16.28 -6.37 -11.45
N ALA A 139 -17.44 -6.96 -11.18
CA ALA A 139 -18.22 -6.65 -9.99
C ALA A 139 -17.47 -7.04 -8.70
N ALA A 140 -16.80 -8.20 -8.68
CA ALA A 140 -15.94 -8.62 -7.59
C ALA A 140 -14.75 -7.67 -7.40
N ALA A 141 -14.12 -7.21 -8.49
CA ALA A 141 -13.04 -6.23 -8.46
C ALA A 141 -13.49 -4.87 -7.90
N ALA A 142 -14.65 -4.38 -8.34
CA ALA A 142 -15.23 -3.16 -7.82
C ALA A 142 -15.52 -3.29 -6.31
N GLY A 143 -16.16 -4.38 -5.90
CA GLY A 143 -16.43 -4.66 -4.48
C GLY A 143 -15.16 -4.75 -3.63
N ALA A 144 -14.15 -5.46 -4.12
CA ALA A 144 -12.86 -5.61 -3.47
C ALA A 144 -12.11 -4.27 -3.35
N SER A 145 -12.16 -3.43 -4.40
CA SER A 145 -11.58 -2.09 -4.38
C SER A 145 -12.27 -1.16 -3.38
N VAL A 146 -13.61 -1.20 -3.31
CA VAL A 146 -14.39 -0.42 -2.33
C VAL A 146 -14.10 -0.88 -0.91
N ALA A 147 -14.06 -2.19 -0.64
CA ALA A 147 -13.70 -2.73 0.67
C ALA A 147 -12.29 -2.31 1.09
N ASN A 148 -11.34 -2.30 0.15
CA ASN A 148 -9.99 -1.82 0.38
C ASN A 148 -9.94 -0.31 0.67
N LEU A 149 -10.74 0.50 -0.03
CA LEU A 149 -10.83 1.95 0.25
C LEU A 149 -11.38 2.22 1.65
N ASP A 150 -12.43 1.50 2.05
CA ASP A 150 -13.00 1.59 3.41
C ASP A 150 -11.96 1.15 4.47
N MET A 151 -11.22 0.08 4.22
CA MET A 151 -10.11 -0.32 5.11
C MET A 151 -9.02 0.75 5.21
N SER A 152 -8.56 1.33 4.08
CA SER A 152 -7.63 2.46 4.08
C SER A 152 -8.16 3.63 4.93
N ALA A 153 -9.42 4.02 4.72
CA ALA A 153 -10.04 5.12 5.45
C ALA A 153 -10.14 4.84 6.96
N ARG A 154 -10.50 3.60 7.34
CA ARG A 154 -10.52 3.16 8.75
C ARG A 154 -9.12 3.16 9.36
N THR A 155 -8.11 2.70 8.63
CA THR A 155 -6.72 2.72 9.07
C THR A 155 -6.25 4.14 9.37
N VAL A 156 -6.57 5.09 8.49
CA VAL A 156 -6.25 6.52 8.71
C VAL A 156 -6.99 7.07 9.93
N ARG A 157 -8.32 6.91 10.00
CA ARG A 157 -9.14 7.43 11.11
C ARG A 157 -8.67 6.91 12.48
N ARG A 158 -8.31 5.62 12.58
CA ARG A 158 -7.84 5.01 13.83
C ARG A 158 -6.52 5.58 14.35
N HIS A 159 -5.68 6.13 13.47
CA HIS A 159 -4.34 6.60 13.83
C HIS A 159 -4.21 8.13 13.85
N LEU A 160 -5.23 8.84 13.38
CA LEU A 160 -5.31 10.32 13.40
C LEU A 160 -6.35 10.89 14.37
N ALA A 161 -7.25 10.06 14.91
CA ALA A 161 -8.12 10.43 16.02
C ALA A 161 -7.32 10.47 17.34
#